data_AF-A0A9E3RGW2-F1
#
_entry.id   AF-A0A9E3RGW2-F1
#
_cell.length_a   1.000
_cell.length_b   1.000
_cell.length_c   1.000
_cell.angle_alpha   90.00
_cell.angle_beta   90.00
_cell.angle_gamma   90.00
#
_symmetry.space_group_name_H-M   'P 1'
#
loop_
_entity.id
_entity.type
_entity.pdbx_description
1 polymer ?
#
loop_
_entity_poly.entity_id
_entity_poly.type
_entity_poly.pdbx_seq_one_letter_code
_entity_poly.pdbx_strand_id
1 'polypeptide(L)'
;MFELKINLMDLVWEKAHSVPGLDPMLFRRDNQGTVIRKGDFNNETSIYGWCFHHLTPIWEGGVEEPGNLQPLNCTNKMFSLAGAILPWREDSELWD
;
A
#
# COMPACT_ATOMS: atom_id res chain seq x y z
N MET A 1 12.13 19.41 -23.15
CA MET A 1 10.78 19.37 -22.55
C MET A 1 10.75 18.12 -21.68
N PHE A 2 11.00 18.27 -20.38
CA PHE A 2 11.03 17.13 -19.46
C PHE A 2 9.60 16.70 -19.19
N GLU A 3 9.16 15.68 -19.91
CA GLU A 3 7.94 14.96 -19.58
C GLU A 3 8.18 14.35 -18.19
N LEU A 4 7.50 14.87 -17.18
CA LEU A 4 7.48 14.31 -15.84
C LEU A 4 6.87 12.91 -15.97
N LYS A 5 7.70 11.89 -16.17
CA LYS A 5 7.31 10.51 -15.92
C LYS A 5 7.02 10.41 -14.44
N ILE A 6 5.76 10.62 -14.09
CA ILE A 6 5.30 10.33 -12.75
C ILE A 6 5.57 8.83 -12.52
N ASN A 7 6.36 8.52 -11.51
CA ASN A 7 6.66 7.14 -11.16
C ASN A 7 5.39 6.50 -10.59
N LEU A 8 4.96 5.35 -11.15
CA LEU A 8 3.81 4.59 -10.65
C LEU A 8 3.91 4.31 -9.15
N MET A 9 5.12 4.03 -8.66
CA MET A 9 5.39 3.84 -7.23
C MET A 9 5.02 5.07 -6.41
N ASP A 10 5.37 6.28 -6.88
CA ASP A 10 5.03 7.52 -6.19
C ASP A 10 3.51 7.75 -6.21
N LEU A 11 2.83 7.50 -7.34
CA LEU A 11 1.36 7.62 -7.42
C LEU A 11 0.65 6.70 -6.45
N VAL A 12 1.11 5.45 -6.34
CA VAL A 12 0.51 4.48 -5.43
C VAL A 12 0.87 4.79 -3.97
N TRP A 13 2.11 5.22 -3.70
CA TRP A 13 2.53 5.67 -2.37
C TRP A 13 1.64 6.79 -1.84
N GLU A 14 1.29 7.76 -2.69
CA GLU A 14 0.45 8.89 -2.30
C GLU A 14 -0.97 8.49 -1.83
N LYS A 15 -1.42 7.27 -2.15
CA LYS A 15 -2.72 6.76 -1.67
C LYS A 15 -2.71 6.29 -0.21
N ALA A 16 -1.54 6.04 0.37
CA ALA A 16 -1.44 5.69 1.79
C ALA A 16 -1.64 6.92 2.68
N HIS A 17 -2.07 6.70 3.92
CA HIS A 17 -2.38 7.78 4.85
C HIS A 17 -1.15 8.21 5.66
N SER A 18 -1.06 9.50 6.01
CA SER A 18 -0.03 9.98 6.93
C SER A 18 -0.24 9.38 8.34
N VAL A 19 0.85 9.23 9.09
CA VAL A 19 0.83 8.74 10.48
C VAL A 19 1.26 9.89 11.39
N PRO A 20 0.45 10.27 12.41
CA PRO A 20 0.82 11.32 13.35
C PRO A 20 2.19 11.05 13.99
N GLY A 21 3.05 12.08 14.04
CA GLY A 21 4.37 11.99 14.65
C GLY A 21 5.47 11.33 13.78
N LEU A 22 5.16 10.86 12.56
CA LEU A 22 6.15 10.35 11.61
C LEU A 22 6.25 11.27 10.37
N ASP A 23 7.41 11.28 9.72
CA ASP A 23 7.61 12.00 8.47
C ASP A 23 6.81 11.34 7.33
N PRO A 24 5.79 12.00 6.74
CA PRO A 24 4.94 11.43 5.71
C PRO A 24 5.67 11.15 4.38
N MET A 25 6.88 11.68 4.20
CA MET A 25 7.75 11.36 3.06
C MET A 25 8.43 10.00 3.22
N LEU A 26 8.62 9.56 4.47
CA LEU A 26 9.29 8.31 4.79
C LEU A 26 8.31 7.23 5.21
N PHE A 27 7.29 7.57 5.99
CA PHE A 27 6.36 6.62 6.60
C PHE A 27 4.91 7.01 6.34
N ARG A 28 4.10 6.00 6.04
CA ARG A 28 2.64 6.12 5.91
C ARG A 28 1.99 4.88 6.50
N ARG A 29 0.67 4.86 6.60
CA ARG A 29 -0.12 3.66 6.91
C ARG A 29 -0.91 3.23 5.70
N ASP A 30 -0.90 1.94 5.42
CA ASP A 30 -1.78 1.34 4.40
C ASP A 30 -3.24 1.33 4.87
N ASN A 31 -4.14 0.89 3.99
CA ASN A 31 -5.59 0.82 4.27
C ASN A 31 -5.95 -0.26 5.32
N GLN A 32 -5.00 -1.10 5.73
CA GLN A 32 -5.17 -2.08 6.81
C GLN A 32 -4.59 -1.55 8.14
N GLY A 33 -4.17 -0.28 8.18
CA GLY A 33 -3.62 0.38 9.35
C GLY A 33 -2.17 0.01 9.66
N THR A 34 -1.47 -0.69 8.76
CA THR A 34 -0.08 -1.10 8.95
C THR A 34 0.86 0.00 8.46
N VAL A 35 1.84 0.37 9.30
CA VAL A 35 2.86 1.36 8.91
C VAL A 35 3.79 0.76 7.85
N ILE A 36 4.02 1.52 6.79
CA ILE A 36 4.88 1.19 5.65
C ILE A 36 5.92 2.29 5.46
N ARG A 37 7.09 1.94 4.93
CA ARG A 37 8.21 2.87 4.69
C ARG A 37 8.48 3.00 3.21
N LYS A 38 8.56 4.22 2.69
CA LYS A 38 8.70 4.50 1.25
C LYS A 38 9.87 3.74 0.62
N GLY A 39 11.01 3.73 1.30
CA GLY A 39 12.23 3.03 0.86
C GLY A 39 12.19 1.50 0.92
N ASP A 40 11.15 0.89 1.51
CA ASP A 40 10.99 -0.57 1.65
C ASP A 40 10.02 -1.15 0.62
N PHE A 41 9.87 -0.49 -0.53
CA PHE A 41 9.05 -0.98 -1.62
C PHE A 41 9.54 -2.36 -2.11
N ASN A 42 8.62 -3.32 -2.23
CA ASN A 42 8.85 -4.74 -2.54
C ASN A 42 9.85 -5.46 -1.60
N ASN A 43 10.06 -4.95 -0.38
CA ASN A 43 10.90 -5.61 0.60
C ASN A 43 10.04 -6.45 1.57
N GLU A 44 9.80 -7.71 1.22
CA GLU A 44 8.99 -8.64 2.03
C GLU A 44 9.64 -9.02 3.38
N THR A 45 10.93 -8.75 3.56
CA THR A 45 11.66 -9.04 4.81
C THR A 45 11.56 -7.90 5.83
N SER A 46 11.15 -6.70 5.41
CA SER A 46 10.96 -5.56 6.30
C SER A 46 9.57 -5.57 6.92
N ILE A 47 9.49 -5.30 8.22
CA ILE A 47 8.21 -5.05 8.89
C ILE A 47 7.46 -3.84 8.32
N TYR A 48 8.19 -2.91 7.68
CA TYR A 48 7.63 -1.74 6.98
C TYR A 48 7.55 -1.93 5.46
N GLY A 49 7.82 -3.15 4.99
CA GLY A 49 7.77 -3.53 3.59
C GLY A 49 6.38 -3.36 3.01
N TRP A 50 6.31 -2.82 1.80
CA TRP A 50 5.03 -2.63 1.12
C TRP A 50 5.16 -2.93 -0.37
N CYS A 51 4.06 -3.42 -0.92
CA CYS A 51 3.98 -3.97 -2.25
C CYS A 51 2.78 -3.35 -2.96
N PHE A 52 2.78 -3.40 -4.29
CA PHE A 52 1.55 -3.16 -5.03
C PHE A 52 0.54 -4.28 -4.75
N HIS A 53 -0.67 -3.85 -4.44
CA HIS A 53 -1.83 -4.70 -4.32
C HIS A 53 -2.91 -4.23 -5.30
N HIS A 54 -3.42 -5.18 -6.08
CA HIS A 54 -4.45 -4.96 -7.09
C HIS A 54 -5.84 -5.03 -6.43
N LEU A 55 -6.67 -4.00 -6.64
CA LEU A 55 -8.05 -3.96 -6.16
C LEU A 55 -8.92 -4.98 -6.91
N THR A 56 -8.83 -4.96 -8.23
CA THR A 56 -9.31 -6.01 -9.12
C THR A 56 -8.12 -6.88 -9.49
N PRO A 57 -8.08 -8.14 -9.08
CA PRO A 57 -6.94 -8.99 -9.41
C PRO A 57 -6.86 -9.27 -10.93
N ILE A 58 -5.66 -9.63 -11.39
CA ILE A 58 -5.33 -9.71 -12.83
C ILE A 58 -6.20 -10.74 -13.57
N TRP A 59 -6.53 -11.86 -12.91
CA TRP A 59 -7.28 -12.97 -13.50
C TRP A 59 -8.79 -12.73 -13.77
N GLU A 60 -9.35 -11.58 -13.37
CA GLU A 60 -10.72 -11.10 -13.59
C GLU A 60 -10.67 -9.82 -14.45
N GLY A 61 -9.51 -9.51 -15.04
CA GLY A 61 -9.34 -8.37 -15.94
C GLY A 61 -8.75 -7.12 -15.29
N GLY A 62 -8.20 -7.22 -14.08
CA GLY A 62 -7.45 -6.13 -13.47
C GLY A 62 -6.18 -5.78 -14.25
N VAL A 63 -5.83 -4.49 -14.29
CA VAL A 63 -4.64 -3.97 -14.97
C VAL A 63 -3.67 -3.28 -14.00
N GLU A 64 -2.40 -3.19 -14.38
CA GLU A 64 -1.35 -2.52 -13.58
C GLU A 64 -1.34 -1.02 -13.85
N GLU A 65 -2.39 -0.34 -13.39
CA GLU A 65 -2.57 1.10 -13.53
C GLU A 65 -2.80 1.77 -12.17
N PRO A 66 -2.49 3.08 -12.02
CA PRO A 66 -2.67 3.76 -10.75
C PRO A 66 -4.06 3.58 -10.17
N GLY A 67 -5.13 3.57 -10.98
CA GLY A 67 -6.51 3.39 -10.52
C GLY A 67 -6.76 2.07 -9.80
N ASN A 68 -6.16 0.97 -10.28
CA ASN A 68 -6.36 -0.37 -9.75
C ASN A 68 -5.35 -0.78 -8.66
N LEU A 69 -4.35 0.07 -8.37
CA LEU A 69 -3.31 -0.23 -7.40
C LEU A 69 -3.50 0.53 -6.09
N GLN A 70 -3.22 -0.15 -4.98
CA GLN A 70 -3.08 0.45 -3.66
C GLN A 70 -1.79 -0.03 -2.98
N PRO A 71 -1.20 0.79 -2.10
CA PRO A 71 -0.10 0.35 -1.25
C PRO A 71 -0.66 -0.60 -0.19
N LEU A 72 0.00 -1.73 0.01
CA LEU A 72 -0.34 -2.68 1.06
C LEU A 72 0.95 -3.27 1.63
N ASN A 73 1.00 -3.47 2.94
CA ASN A 73 2.09 -4.22 3.57
C ASN A 73 2.27 -5.59 2.88
N CYS A 74 3.50 -5.97 2.57
CA CYS A 74 3.75 -7.19 1.78
C CYS A 74 3.28 -8.46 2.53
N THR A 75 3.39 -8.50 3.85
CA THR A 75 2.88 -9.61 4.67
C THR A 75 1.36 -9.67 4.62
N ASN A 76 0.66 -8.53 4.73
CA ASN A 76 -0.80 -8.47 4.57
C ASN A 76 -1.24 -8.93 3.18
N LYS A 77 -0.50 -8.54 2.13
CA LYS A 77 -0.74 -9.01 0.77
C LYS A 77 -0.63 -10.54 0.66
N MET A 78 0.40 -11.13 1.28
CA MET A 78 0.59 -12.58 1.28
C MET A 78 -0.57 -13.32 1.97
N PHE A 79 -1.05 -12.81 3.11
CA PHE A 79 -2.24 -13.37 3.77
C PHE A 79 -3.49 -13.29 2.89
N SER A 80 -3.72 -12.15 2.25
CA SER A 80 -4.84 -11.96 1.32
C SER A 80 -4.80 -12.94 0.14
N LEU A 81 -3.62 -13.16 -0.46
CA LEU A 81 -3.44 -14.11 -1.56
C LEU A 81 -3.59 -15.57 -1.13
N ALA A 82 -3.27 -15.89 0.12
CA ALA A 82 -3.48 -17.23 0.69
C ALA A 82 -4.95 -17.53 1.01
N GLY A 83 -5.89 -16.63 0.66
CA GLY A 83 -7.32 -16.81 0.93
C GLY A 83 -7.68 -16.57 2.40
N ALA A 84 -6.76 -16.06 3.21
CA ALA A 84 -7.13 -15.55 4.53
C ALA A 84 -7.88 -14.23 4.31
N ILE A 85 -9.18 -14.23 4.63
CA ILE A 85 -9.96 -12.99 4.72
C ILE A 85 -9.29 -12.17 5.81
N LEU A 86 -8.55 -11.13 5.44
CA LEU A 86 -8.28 -10.03 6.35
C LEU A 86 -9.61 -9.28 6.44
N PRO A 87 -10.34 -9.32 7.57
CA PRO A 87 -11.45 -8.41 7.75
C PRO A 87 -10.86 -7.02 7.54
N TRP A 88 -11.44 -6.24 6.63
CA TRP A 88 -11.18 -4.81 6.58
C TRP A 88 -11.23 -4.32 8.02
N ARG A 89 -10.10 -3.83 8.56
CA ARG A 89 -10.10 -3.26 9.91
C ARG A 89 -10.92 -1.97 9.82
N GLU A 90 -12.21 -2.12 10.00
CA GLU A 90 -13.21 -1.07 10.08
C GLU A 90 -13.12 -0.40 11.46
N ASP A 91 -11.90 -0.07 11.90
CA ASP A 91 -11.63 0.59 13.18
C ASP A 91 -10.87 1.89 12.90
N SER A 92 -11.56 2.81 12.23
CA SER A 92 -11.15 4.21 12.12
C SER A 92 -11.47 5.03 13.38
N GLU A 93 -11.89 4.42 14.48
CA GLU A 93 -12.37 5.12 15.70
C GLU A 93 -11.42 5.11 16.91
N LEU A 94 -10.14 4.71 16.76
CA LEU A 94 -9.22 4.59 17.92
C LEU A 94 -8.00 5.51 17.94
N TRP A 95 -7.95 6.55 17.09
CA TRP A 95 -6.75 7.40 17.00
C TRP A 95 -7.03 8.91 16.89
N ASP A 96 -8.11 9.37 17.52
CA ASP A 96 -8.27 10.79 17.91
C ASP A 96 -7.66 11.05 19.30
#